data_AF-A0A963BXS6-F1
#
_entry.id   AF-A0A963BXS6-F1
#
_cell.length_a   1.000
_cell.length_b   1.000
_cell.length_c   1.000
_cell.angle_alpha   90.00
_cell.angle_beta   90.00
_cell.angle_gamma   90.00
#
_symmetry.space_group_name_H-M   'P 1'
#
loop_
_entity.id
_entity.type
_entity.pdbx_description
1 polymer ?
#
loop_
_entity_poly.entity_id
_entity_poly.type
_entity_poly.pdbx_seq_one_letter_code
_entity_poly.pdbx_strand_id
1 'polypeptide(L)'
;MMIEMSAPVCAQEQLSEWHCVLYHKQRTSARTRFLRLSGDVVFPQPDEDATLAETVPSVKVRAHPAAGLAGVSATVGLGAAELRVDGEPLGAIGEPPTPVWLVEVTTIDPPFDEVAAFGGAFVSIMEMRDVPEAQRALLRLAYERILG
;
A
#
# COMPACT_ATOMS: atom_id res chain seq x y z
N MET A 1 20.47 -22.82 -6.52
CA MET A 1 21.18 -21.66 -5.96
C MET A 1 20.41 -20.44 -6.41
N MET A 2 19.38 -20.05 -5.63
CA MET A 2 18.55 -18.90 -5.95
C MET A 2 19.29 -17.66 -5.46
N ILE A 3 19.50 -16.72 -6.37
CA ILE A 3 20.17 -15.45 -6.09
C ILE A 3 19.11 -14.57 -5.43
N GLU A 4 19.24 -14.36 -4.11
CA GLU A 4 18.51 -13.31 -3.40
C GLU A 4 18.90 -11.97 -4.03
N MET A 5 17.97 -11.40 -4.80
CA MET A 5 18.06 -10.03 -5.27
C MET A 5 17.81 -9.11 -4.06
N SER A 6 18.88 -8.83 -3.30
CA SER A 6 18.89 -7.76 -2.31
C SER A 6 18.51 -6.45 -2.99
N ALA A 7 17.34 -5.91 -2.63
CA ALA A 7 16.99 -4.54 -2.92
C ALA A 7 18.05 -3.60 -2.29
N PRO A 8 18.35 -2.44 -2.90
CA PRO A 8 19.36 -1.52 -2.36
C PRO A 8 18.93 -1.00 -0.97
N VAL A 9 19.77 -1.28 0.04
CA VAL A 9 19.61 -0.89 1.46
C VAL A 9 19.23 0.59 1.65
N CYS A 10 19.70 1.51 0.79
CA CYS A 10 19.34 2.94 0.90
C CYS A 10 17.88 3.27 0.59
N ALA A 11 17.16 2.44 -0.19
CA ALA A 11 15.73 2.65 -0.43
C ALA A 11 14.90 2.19 0.79
N GLN A 12 15.37 1.17 1.52
CA GLN A 12 14.63 0.59 2.64
C GLN A 12 14.63 1.49 3.88
N GLU A 13 15.74 2.15 4.21
CA GLU A 13 15.82 3.01 5.41
C GLU A 13 14.88 4.23 5.33
N GLN A 14 14.63 4.76 4.14
CA GLN A 14 13.79 5.94 3.92
C GLN A 14 12.30 5.59 3.70
N LEU A 15 12.01 4.32 3.45
CA LEU A 15 10.64 3.78 3.38
C LEU A 15 10.07 3.45 4.76
N SER A 16 10.91 3.34 5.80
CA SER A 16 10.51 3.09 7.19
C SER A 16 9.50 4.11 7.75
N GLU A 17 9.47 5.32 7.17
CA GLU A 17 8.60 6.43 7.59
C GLU A 17 7.31 6.54 6.76
N TRP A 18 7.07 5.61 5.82
CA TRP A 18 5.94 5.73 4.91
C TRP A 18 5.34 4.39 4.54
N HIS A 19 4.06 4.18 4.86
CA HIS A 19 3.30 3.00 4.45
C HIS A 19 2.14 3.41 3.55
N CYS A 20 1.69 2.52 2.67
CA CYS A 20 0.50 2.78 1.87
C CYS A 20 -0.29 1.51 1.53
N VAL A 21 -1.56 1.70 1.22
CA VAL A 21 -2.44 0.69 0.62
C VAL A 21 -2.77 1.16 -0.80
N LEU A 22 -2.52 0.32 -1.79
CA LEU A 22 -2.84 0.63 -3.18
C LEU A 22 -4.20 0.06 -3.55
N TYR A 23 -4.99 0.86 -4.27
CA TYR A 23 -6.28 0.44 -4.80
C TYR A 23 -6.46 0.88 -6.26
N HIS A 24 -7.26 0.12 -6.99
CA HIS A 24 -7.76 0.48 -8.31
C HIS A 24 -9.29 0.55 -8.26
N LYS A 25 -9.85 1.64 -8.80
CA LYS A 25 -11.31 1.81 -8.94
C LYS A 25 -11.68 1.79 -10.41
N GLN A 26 -12.41 0.77 -10.81
CA GLN A 26 -12.87 0.67 -12.19
C GLN A 26 -14.00 1.68 -12.43
N ARG A 27 -13.77 2.67 -13.31
CA ARG A 27 -14.73 3.77 -13.58
C ARG A 27 -16.11 3.30 -14.03
N THR A 28 -16.18 2.20 -14.77
CA THR A 28 -17.43 1.72 -15.39
C THR A 28 -18.31 0.92 -14.44
N SER A 29 -17.72 0.22 -13.47
CA SER A 29 -18.45 -0.70 -12.58
C SER A 29 -18.42 -0.29 -11.11
N ALA A 30 -17.67 0.76 -10.77
CA ALA A 30 -17.32 1.14 -9.40
C ALA A 30 -16.67 0.01 -8.58
N ARG A 31 -16.22 -1.07 -9.22
CA ARG A 31 -15.51 -2.15 -8.52
C ARG A 31 -14.17 -1.63 -8.02
N THR A 32 -13.96 -1.78 -6.71
CA THR A 32 -12.71 -1.50 -6.04
C THR A 32 -11.92 -2.79 -5.87
N ARG A 33 -10.66 -2.76 -6.27
CA ARG A 33 -9.69 -3.82 -6.00
C ARG A 33 -8.49 -3.23 -5.28
N PHE A 34 -7.85 -4.02 -4.45
CA PHE A 34 -6.67 -3.65 -3.69
C PHE A 34 -5.50 -4.49 -4.17
N LEU A 35 -4.31 -3.90 -4.17
CA LEU A 35 -3.09 -4.63 -4.48
C LEU A 35 -2.75 -5.55 -3.30
N ARG A 36 -2.52 -6.82 -3.59
CA ARG A 36 -1.91 -7.79 -2.69
C ARG A 36 -0.61 -8.28 -3.28
N LEU A 37 0.45 -8.32 -2.48
CA LEU A 37 1.76 -8.82 -2.89
C LEU A 37 2.37 -9.61 -1.72
N SER A 38 2.83 -10.83 -2.00
CA SER A 38 3.43 -11.74 -1.00
C SER A 38 2.57 -12.07 0.24
N GLY A 39 1.27 -11.76 0.21
CA GLY A 39 0.37 -11.96 1.36
C GLY A 39 -0.15 -10.65 1.93
N ASP A 40 0.57 -9.56 1.70
CA ASP A 40 0.37 -8.25 2.30
C ASP A 40 -0.32 -7.27 1.36
N VAL A 41 -0.90 -6.23 1.94
CA VAL A 41 -1.62 -5.15 1.26
C VAL A 41 -1.12 -3.76 1.67
N VAL A 42 -0.18 -3.72 2.60
CA VAL A 42 0.50 -2.51 3.06
C VAL A 42 1.93 -2.54 2.54
N PHE A 43 2.37 -1.43 1.93
CA PHE A 43 3.67 -1.31 1.28
C PHE A 43 4.43 -0.06 1.75
N PRO A 44 5.72 -0.17 2.13
CA PRO A 44 6.47 -1.42 2.33
C PRO A 44 5.80 -2.32 3.37
N GLN A 45 6.15 -3.61 3.36
CA GLN A 45 5.55 -4.59 4.27
C GLN A 45 5.91 -4.23 5.72
N PRO A 46 4.92 -4.07 6.62
CA PRO A 46 5.17 -3.85 8.04
C PRO A 46 5.64 -5.14 8.73
N ASP A 47 6.16 -5.03 9.94
CA ASP A 47 6.43 -6.21 10.78
C ASP A 47 5.17 -7.09 10.96
N GLU A 48 5.36 -8.40 11.11
CA GLU A 48 4.24 -9.35 11.23
C GLU A 48 3.37 -9.07 12.48
N ASP A 49 3.99 -8.60 13.56
CA ASP A 49 3.33 -8.23 14.82
C ASP A 49 2.86 -6.77 14.84
N ALA A 50 2.95 -6.04 13.71
CA ALA A 50 2.55 -4.64 13.66
C ALA A 50 1.05 -4.48 13.93
N THR A 51 0.72 -3.57 14.84
CA THR A 51 -0.67 -3.27 15.23
C THR A 51 -1.14 -1.96 14.61
N LEU A 52 -2.45 -1.85 14.38
CA LEU A 52 -3.07 -0.59 13.97
C LEU A 52 -3.11 0.35 15.18
N ALA A 53 -2.55 1.54 15.03
CA ALA A 53 -2.58 2.56 16.06
C ALA A 53 -3.99 3.15 16.21
N GLU A 54 -4.38 3.49 17.44
CA GLU A 54 -5.68 4.13 17.73
C GLU A 54 -5.80 5.52 17.11
N THR A 55 -4.67 6.21 16.91
CA THR A 55 -4.62 7.54 16.32
C THR A 55 -3.46 7.66 15.34
N VAL A 56 -3.66 8.47 14.31
CA VAL A 56 -2.57 8.84 13.39
C VAL A 56 -1.71 9.90 14.09
N PRO A 57 -0.39 9.69 14.23
CA PRO A 57 0.47 10.66 14.89
C PRO A 57 0.48 11.98 14.14
N SER A 58 0.41 13.09 14.89
CA SER A 58 0.55 14.43 14.33
C SER A 58 2.02 14.72 14.00
N VAL A 59 2.48 14.28 12.83
CA VAL A 59 3.86 14.54 12.41
C VAL A 59 3.99 15.97 11.90
N LYS A 60 4.85 16.78 12.55
CA LYS A 60 5.11 18.19 12.19
C LYS A 60 5.87 18.35 10.87
N VAL A 61 6.62 17.34 10.45
CA VAL A 61 7.35 17.29 9.18
C VAL A 61 7.01 15.95 8.54
N ARG A 62 6.16 15.98 7.50
CA ARG A 62 5.82 14.77 6.75
C ARG A 62 6.81 14.61 5.59
N ALA A 63 7.33 13.41 5.40
CA ALA A 63 8.02 13.07 4.16
C ALA A 63 7.08 13.37 2.98
N HIS A 64 7.61 14.00 1.93
CA HIS A 64 6.78 14.41 0.79
C HIS A 64 6.21 13.16 0.09
N PRO A 65 4.90 13.08 -0.21
CA PRO A 65 4.26 11.91 -0.81
C PRO A 65 4.97 11.35 -2.05
N ALA A 66 5.55 12.24 -2.87
CA ALA A 66 6.29 11.84 -4.06
C ALA A 66 7.55 10.97 -3.76
N ALA A 67 8.23 11.21 -2.64
CA ALA A 67 9.41 10.42 -2.26
C ALA A 67 9.01 9.00 -1.85
N GLY A 68 7.93 8.88 -1.08
CA GLY A 68 7.35 7.59 -0.72
C GLY A 68 6.87 6.82 -1.95
N LEU A 69 6.12 7.48 -2.84
CA LEU A 69 5.58 6.86 -4.05
C LEU A 69 6.67 6.27 -4.94
N ALA A 70 7.82 6.92 -5.06
CA ALA A 70 8.95 6.38 -5.82
C ALA A 70 9.44 5.03 -5.26
N GLY A 71 9.58 4.92 -3.93
CA GLY A 71 9.99 3.67 -3.28
C GLY A 71 8.96 2.55 -3.48
N VAL A 72 7.68 2.86 -3.27
CA VAL A 72 6.60 1.88 -3.48
C VAL A 72 6.49 1.44 -4.93
N SER A 73 6.61 2.37 -5.88
CA SER A 73 6.55 2.08 -7.32
C SER A 73 7.54 0.99 -7.73
N ALA A 74 8.76 1.03 -7.17
CA ALA A 74 9.79 0.01 -7.40
C ALA A 74 9.44 -1.33 -6.75
N THR A 75 8.79 -1.34 -5.58
CA THR A 75 8.36 -2.57 -4.88
C THR A 75 7.24 -3.29 -5.60
N VAL A 76 6.28 -2.55 -6.15
CA VAL A 76 5.06 -3.12 -6.73
C VAL A 76 5.11 -3.29 -8.25
N GLY A 77 6.20 -2.83 -8.88
CA GLY A 77 6.39 -2.95 -10.33
C GLY A 77 5.52 -2.00 -11.15
N LEU A 78 5.08 -0.88 -10.58
CA LEU A 78 4.23 0.11 -11.26
C LEU A 78 4.99 1.41 -11.49
N GLY A 79 4.61 2.19 -12.50
CA GLY A 79 5.18 3.51 -12.73
C GLY A 79 4.70 4.52 -11.67
N ALA A 80 5.61 5.32 -11.12
CA ALA A 80 5.25 6.37 -10.15
C ALA A 80 4.22 7.39 -10.71
N ALA A 81 4.18 7.59 -12.03
CA ALA A 81 3.20 8.45 -12.70
C ALA A 81 1.77 7.89 -12.69
N GLU A 82 1.62 6.58 -12.43
CA GLU A 82 0.34 5.89 -12.41
C GLU A 82 -0.28 5.88 -11.00
N LEU A 83 0.48 6.33 -10.00
CA LEU A 83 0.09 6.31 -8.60
C LEU A 83 -0.24 7.72 -8.10
N ARG A 84 -1.34 7.86 -7.37
CA ARG A 84 -1.76 9.12 -6.74
C ARG A 84 -2.13 8.88 -5.28
N VAL A 85 -1.61 9.71 -4.37
CA VAL A 85 -2.10 9.72 -2.98
C VAL A 85 -3.51 10.31 -2.93
N ASP A 86 -4.40 9.58 -2.27
CA ASP A 86 -5.81 9.88 -2.12
C ASP A 86 -6.10 10.50 -0.74
N GLY A 87 -5.80 11.80 -0.63
CA GLY A 87 -6.13 12.61 0.54
C GLY A 87 -5.19 12.43 1.73
N GLU A 88 -5.78 12.36 2.92
CA GLU A 88 -5.05 12.25 4.20
C GLU A 88 -4.67 10.79 4.52
N PRO A 89 -3.78 10.54 5.50
CA PRO A 89 -3.51 9.19 5.97
C PRO A 89 -4.80 8.45 6.36
N LEU A 90 -4.84 7.17 6.06
CA LEU A 90 -5.92 6.25 6.39
C LEU A 90 -5.89 5.85 7.87
N GLY A 91 -4.69 5.65 8.39
CA GLY A 91 -4.41 5.18 9.75
C GLY A 91 -2.90 5.23 9.99
N ALA A 92 -2.43 4.55 11.03
CA ALA A 92 -1.02 4.33 11.26
C ALA A 92 -0.78 2.90 11.78
N ILE A 93 0.36 2.31 11.44
CA ILE A 93 0.69 0.92 11.80
C ILE A 93 2.10 0.83 12.38
N GLY A 94 2.34 -0.16 13.25
CA GLY A 94 3.65 -0.48 13.80
C GLY A 94 4.01 0.30 15.06
N GLU A 95 5.22 0.06 15.56
CA GLU A 95 5.79 0.73 16.73
C GLU A 95 7.24 1.18 16.43
N PRO A 96 7.51 2.49 16.27
CA PRO A 96 6.56 3.60 16.42
C PRO A 96 5.48 3.62 15.31
N PRO A 97 4.30 4.19 15.59
CA PRO A 97 3.20 4.21 14.63
C PRO A 97 3.56 5.07 13.42
N THR A 98 3.52 4.48 12.22
CA THR A 98 3.83 5.15 10.97
C THR A 98 2.58 5.35 10.12
N PRO A 99 2.31 6.55 9.59
CA PRO A 99 1.12 6.82 8.78
C PRO A 99 1.02 5.92 7.55
N VAL A 100 -0.18 5.38 7.33
CA VAL A 100 -0.56 4.59 6.16
C VAL A 100 -1.40 5.45 5.23
N TRP A 101 -0.97 5.58 3.99
CA TRP A 101 -1.65 6.39 2.97
C TRP A 101 -2.51 5.52 2.05
N LEU A 102 -3.60 6.09 1.54
CA LEU A 102 -4.35 5.45 0.48
C LEU A 102 -3.82 5.94 -0.88
N VAL A 103 -3.53 5.03 -1.79
CA VAL A 103 -2.95 5.34 -3.10
C VAL A 103 -3.81 4.75 -4.21
N GLU A 104 -4.31 5.61 -5.10
CA GLU A 104 -5.06 5.21 -6.29
C GLU A 104 -4.08 4.87 -7.43
N VAL A 105 -4.30 3.72 -8.05
CA VAL A 105 -3.75 3.37 -9.37
C VAL A 105 -4.68 3.96 -10.43
N THR A 106 -4.17 4.95 -11.16
CA THR A 106 -4.96 5.85 -12.01
C THR A 106 -5.18 5.35 -13.44
N THR A 107 -4.63 4.17 -13.77
CA THR A 107 -4.80 3.52 -15.08
C THR A 107 -6.27 3.14 -15.33
N ILE A 108 -6.66 3.07 -16.61
CA ILE A 108 -8.04 2.73 -16.98
C ILE A 108 -8.35 1.28 -16.57
N ASP A 109 -7.50 0.37 -16.99
CA ASP A 109 -7.54 -1.03 -16.60
C ASP A 109 -6.48 -1.30 -15.53
N PRO A 110 -6.78 -2.15 -14.53
CA PRO A 110 -5.80 -2.51 -13.53
C PRO A 110 -4.62 -3.24 -14.20
N PRO A 111 -3.37 -2.86 -13.90
CA PRO A 111 -2.16 -3.40 -14.53
C PRO A 111 -1.84 -4.80 -14.00
N PHE A 112 -2.66 -5.78 -14.38
CA PHE A 112 -2.58 -7.15 -13.86
C PHE A 112 -1.26 -7.83 -14.22
N ASP A 113 -0.83 -7.75 -15.48
CA ASP A 113 0.40 -8.41 -15.95
C ASP A 113 1.66 -7.83 -15.29
N GLU A 114 1.71 -6.51 -15.12
CA GLU A 114 2.83 -5.82 -14.48
C GLU A 114 2.97 -6.22 -13.02
N VAL A 115 1.86 -6.20 -12.29
CA VAL A 115 1.84 -6.62 -10.88
C VAL A 115 2.11 -8.12 -10.72
N ALA A 116 1.58 -8.96 -11.61
CA ALA A 116 1.79 -10.40 -11.57
C ALA A 116 3.26 -10.79 -11.80
N ALA A 117 3.99 -10.02 -12.62
CA ALA A 117 5.43 -10.21 -12.82
C ALA A 117 6.24 -10.01 -11.51
N PHE A 118 5.69 -9.26 -10.55
CA PHE A 118 6.28 -9.06 -9.23
C PHE A 118 5.70 -10.01 -8.17
N GLY A 119 4.81 -10.94 -8.55
CA GLY A 119 4.16 -11.88 -7.62
C GLY A 119 2.94 -11.29 -6.89
N GLY A 120 2.41 -10.17 -7.37
CA GLY A 120 1.22 -9.55 -6.82
C GLY A 120 -0.06 -9.90 -7.57
N ALA A 121 -1.19 -9.44 -7.04
CA ALA A 121 -2.49 -9.49 -7.70
C ALA A 121 -3.42 -8.37 -7.19
N PHE A 122 -4.32 -7.89 -8.05
CA PHE A 122 -5.43 -7.05 -7.61
C PHE A 122 -6.60 -7.94 -7.18
N VAL A 123 -6.96 -7.87 -5.90
CA VAL A 123 -8.02 -8.69 -5.30
C VAL A 123 -9.09 -7.82 -4.63
N SER A 124 -10.30 -8.34 -4.50
CA SER A 124 -11.38 -7.66 -3.77
C SER A 124 -11.19 -7.80 -2.25
N ILE A 125 -11.84 -6.92 -1.47
CA ILE A 125 -11.79 -7.00 0.00
C ILE A 125 -12.28 -8.35 0.55
N MET A 126 -13.18 -9.05 -0.17
CA MET A 126 -13.70 -10.36 0.23
C MET A 126 -12.69 -11.49 0.05
N GLU A 127 -11.68 -11.30 -0.81
CA GLU A 127 -10.62 -12.27 -1.08
C GLU A 127 -9.46 -12.14 -0.06
N MET A 128 -9.47 -11.09 0.76
CA MET A 128 -8.39 -10.73 1.70
C MET A 128 -8.59 -11.33 3.10
N ARG A 129 -9.04 -12.59 3.18
CA ARG A 129 -9.29 -13.25 4.48
C ARG A 129 -8.02 -13.65 5.22
N ASP A 130 -6.93 -13.82 4.49
CA ASP A 130 -5.66 -14.38 4.96
C ASP A 130 -4.59 -13.29 5.23
N VAL A 131 -4.99 -12.01 5.25
CA VAL A 131 -4.06 -10.91 5.54
C VAL A 131 -3.97 -10.65 7.05
N PRO A 132 -2.84 -10.11 7.55
CA PRO A 132 -2.67 -9.76 8.96
C PRO A 132 -3.78 -8.85 9.48
N GLU A 133 -4.12 -8.96 10.77
CA GLU A 133 -5.28 -8.28 11.34
C GLU A 133 -5.23 -6.76 11.19
N ALA A 134 -4.08 -6.13 11.47
CA ALA A 134 -3.90 -4.69 11.34
C ALA A 134 -4.13 -4.22 9.89
N GLN A 135 -3.65 -4.99 8.91
CA GLN A 135 -3.84 -4.71 7.49
C GLN A 135 -5.31 -4.90 7.07
N ARG A 136 -5.98 -5.93 7.59
CA ARG A 136 -7.41 -6.15 7.38
C ARG A 136 -8.25 -5.00 7.95
N ALA A 137 -7.87 -4.47 9.11
CA ALA A 137 -8.52 -3.29 9.69
C ALA A 137 -8.31 -2.05 8.82
N LEU A 138 -7.10 -1.83 8.32
CA LEU A 138 -6.81 -0.76 7.35
C LEU A 138 -7.65 -0.90 6.07
N LEU A 139 -7.79 -2.10 5.50
CA LEU A 139 -8.62 -2.32 4.31
C LEU A 139 -10.08 -1.94 4.52
N ARG A 140 -10.62 -2.17 5.73
CA ARG A 140 -11.99 -1.74 6.07
C ARG A 140 -12.10 -0.21 6.05
N LEU A 141 -11.17 0.48 6.71
CA LEU A 141 -11.08 1.94 6.69
C LEU A 141 -10.96 2.47 5.24
N ALA A 142 -10.15 1.80 4.41
CA ALA A 142 -9.96 2.20 3.01
C ALA A 142 -11.27 2.09 2.24
N TYR A 143 -11.97 0.96 2.40
CA TYR A 143 -13.22 0.71 1.73
C TYR A 143 -14.31 1.70 2.13
N GLU A 144 -14.44 2.01 3.43
CA GLU A 144 -15.33 3.05 3.94
C GLU A 144 -15.01 4.41 3.30
N ARG A 145 -13.73 4.80 3.28
CA ARG A 145 -13.31 6.07 2.66
C ARG A 145 -13.61 6.15 1.16
N ILE A 146 -13.42 5.05 0.42
CA ILE A 146 -13.63 5.01 -1.04
C ILE A 146 -15.12 5.08 -1.41
N LEU A 147 -15.99 4.57 -0.53
CA LEU A 147 -17.45 4.60 -0.72
C LEU A 147 -18.07 5.94 -0.30
N GLY A 148 -17.47 6.63 0.66
CA GLY A 148 -18.05 7.82 1.31
C GLY A 148 -19.12 7.47 2.34
#